data_AF-A0A7S3QL68-F1
#
_entry.id   AF-A0A7S3QL68-F1
#
_cell.length_a   1.000
_cell.length_b   1.000
_cell.length_c   1.000
_cell.angle_alpha   90.00
_cell.angle_beta   90.00
_cell.angle_gamma   90.00
#
_symmetry.space_group_name_H-M   'P 1'
#
loop_
_entity.id
_entity.type
_entity.pdbx_description
1 polymer ?
#
loop_
_entity_poly.entity_id
_entity_poly.type
_entity_poly.pdbx_seq_one_letter_code
_entity_poly.pdbx_strand_id
1 'polypeptide(L)'
;MFAFSRAGQILVVNAGEEEVFEAAMEVGAEDIQPVEGGEDGSDGYKVFTSVPDFVSAKASLQQKGFKLAEEDSLLVYKANAPIEIEDDEAFSKCEALVDKLLALGDVDSVHTNVVGLD
;
A
#
# COMPACT_ATOMS: atom_id res chain seq x y z
N MET A 1 -21.07 -0.23 6.83
CA MET A 1 -19.73 -0.53 7.37
C MET A 1 -18.77 -0.28 6.22
N PHE A 2 -18.07 0.86 6.21
CA PHE A 2 -17.46 1.46 5.00
C PHE A 2 -16.04 1.99 5.25
N ALA A 3 -15.34 1.52 6.29
CA ALA A 3 -14.03 2.07 6.66
C ALA A 3 -12.89 1.64 5.70
N PHE A 4 -13.06 0.52 4.99
CA PHE A 4 -12.07 -0.02 4.07
C PHE A 4 -12.68 -0.32 2.70
N SER A 5 -11.89 -0.15 1.65
CA SER A 5 -12.20 -0.54 0.27
C SER A 5 -11.20 -1.57 -0.24
N ARG A 6 -11.65 -2.49 -1.10
CA ARG A 6 -10.73 -3.40 -1.80
C ARG A 6 -10.11 -2.64 -2.96
N ALA A 7 -8.79 -2.60 -3.02
CA ALA A 7 -8.03 -1.95 -4.07
C ALA A 7 -6.89 -2.87 -4.53
N GLY A 8 -6.42 -2.68 -5.76
CA GLY A 8 -5.10 -3.15 -6.15
C GLY A 8 -4.04 -2.21 -5.60
N GLN A 9 -2.94 -2.76 -5.08
CA GLN A 9 -1.74 -2.02 -4.70
C GLN A 9 -0.59 -2.51 -5.58
N ILE A 10 0.15 -1.58 -6.17
CA ILE A 10 1.35 -1.87 -6.94
C ILE A 10 2.50 -1.07 -6.33
N LEU A 11 3.51 -1.77 -5.80
CA LEU A 11 4.67 -1.11 -5.22
C LEU A 11 5.74 -0.92 -6.29
N VAL A 12 5.98 0.33 -6.68
CA VAL A 12 7.04 0.73 -7.61
C VAL A 12 8.28 1.11 -6.79
N VAL A 13 9.43 0.54 -7.09
CA VAL A 13 10.68 0.79 -6.36
C VAL A 13 11.73 1.45 -7.24
N ASN A 14 12.59 2.29 -6.65
CA ASN A 14 13.70 2.94 -7.34
C ASN A 14 13.29 3.75 -8.59
N ALA A 15 12.17 4.47 -8.50
CA ALA A 15 11.65 5.30 -9.59
C ALA A 15 11.50 6.76 -9.15
N GLY A 16 11.59 7.70 -10.10
CA GLY A 16 11.39 9.12 -9.82
C GLY A 16 9.91 9.47 -9.64
N GLU A 17 9.62 10.43 -8.76
CA GLU A 17 8.25 10.89 -8.45
C GLU A 17 7.45 11.22 -9.70
N GLU A 18 8.00 12.10 -10.55
CA GLU A 18 7.33 12.61 -11.75
C GLU A 18 6.98 11.49 -12.73
N GLU A 19 7.93 10.58 -12.97
CA GLU A 19 7.74 9.44 -13.88
C GLU A 19 6.65 8.48 -13.39
N VAL A 20 6.64 8.18 -12.08
CA VAL A 20 5.63 7.30 -11.50
C VAL A 20 4.26 7.96 -11.54
N PHE A 21 4.17 9.25 -11.22
CA PHE A 21 2.90 9.97 -11.21
C PHE A 21 2.25 10.01 -12.59
N GLU A 22 3.02 10.34 -13.63
CA GLU A 22 2.55 10.31 -15.01
C GLU A 22 2.12 8.90 -15.44
N ALA A 23 2.95 7.90 -15.14
CA ALA A 23 2.67 6.54 -15.53
C ALA A 23 1.44 5.94 -14.83
N ALA A 24 1.26 6.25 -13.54
CA ALA A 24 0.14 5.83 -12.72
C ALA A 24 -1.18 6.44 -13.21
N MET A 25 -1.20 7.71 -13.61
CA MET A 25 -2.39 8.35 -14.17
C MET A 25 -2.84 7.67 -15.48
N GLU A 26 -1.91 7.31 -16.35
CA GLU A 26 -2.25 6.63 -17.61
C GLU A 26 -2.84 5.23 -17.42
N VAL A 27 -2.53 4.56 -16.31
CA VAL A 27 -3.04 3.22 -16.00
C VAL A 27 -4.29 3.23 -15.12
N GLY A 28 -4.87 4.41 -14.85
CA GLY A 28 -6.08 4.55 -14.04
C GLY A 28 -5.84 4.38 -12.54
N ALA A 29 -4.69 4.84 -12.03
CA ALA A 29 -4.45 4.90 -10.61
C ALA A 29 -5.48 5.81 -9.91
N GLU A 30 -6.03 5.32 -8.80
CA GLU A 30 -6.98 6.06 -7.96
C GLU A 30 -6.25 6.87 -6.87
N ASP A 31 -5.06 6.43 -6.46
CA ASP A 31 -4.22 7.12 -5.48
C ASP A 31 -2.75 6.67 -5.60
N ILE A 32 -1.84 7.52 -5.13
CA ILE A 32 -0.40 7.26 -5.13
C ILE A 32 0.16 7.72 -3.78
N GLN A 33 0.84 6.82 -3.07
CA GLN A 33 1.45 7.13 -1.78
C GLN A 33 2.95 6.87 -1.84
N PRO A 34 3.80 7.84 -1.43
CA PRO A 34 5.23 7.60 -1.30
C PRO A 34 5.50 6.58 -0.20
N VAL A 35 6.52 5.76 -0.40
CA VAL A 35 7.06 4.84 0.61
C VAL A 35 8.53 5.19 0.79
N GLU A 36 8.88 5.67 1.97
CA GLU A 36 10.27 5.87 2.38
C GLU A 36 10.73 4.62 3.13
N GLY A 37 11.87 4.06 2.72
CA GLY A 37 12.44 2.89 3.38
C GLY A 37 11.50 1.68 3.45
N GLY A 38 10.96 1.23 2.31
CA GLY A 38 10.18 -0.02 2.23
C GLY A 38 10.95 -1.22 2.79
N GLU A 39 10.32 -2.40 2.91
CA GLU A 39 10.94 -3.56 3.59
C GLU A 39 12.35 -3.93 3.07
N ASP A 40 12.65 -3.63 1.81
CA ASP A 40 13.96 -3.82 1.16
C ASP A 40 14.93 -2.62 1.26
N GLY A 41 14.57 -1.57 2.00
CA GLY A 41 15.34 -0.33 2.16
C GLY A 41 15.33 0.59 0.93
N SER A 42 14.44 0.35 -0.04
CA SER A 42 14.29 1.19 -1.23
C SER A 42 13.12 2.17 -1.10
N ASP A 43 13.36 3.41 -1.52
CA ASP A 43 12.31 4.40 -1.70
C ASP A 43 11.46 4.04 -2.93
N GLY A 44 10.16 4.32 -2.83
CA GLY A 44 9.19 3.90 -3.83
C GLY A 44 7.83 4.55 -3.70
N TYR A 45 6.87 4.02 -4.43
CA TYR A 45 5.50 4.52 -4.49
C TYR A 45 4.51 3.36 -4.52
N LYS A 46 3.53 3.38 -3.61
CA LYS A 46 2.33 2.54 -3.66
C LYS A 46 1.34 3.18 -4.61
N VAL A 47 1.14 2.58 -5.77
CA VAL A 47 0.11 2.97 -6.74
C VAL A 47 -1.13 2.13 -6.49
N PHE A 48 -2.23 2.79 -6.12
CA PHE A 48 -3.51 2.13 -5.88
C PHE A 48 -4.40 2.19 -7.12
N THR A 49 -5.06 1.08 -7.43
CA THR A 49 -5.97 0.95 -8.56
C THR A 49 -7.27 0.30 -8.13
N SER A 50 -8.27 0.35 -9.01
CA SER A 50 -9.44 -0.51 -8.88
C SER A 50 -9.04 -2.00 -8.97
N VAL A 51 -9.81 -2.89 -8.33
CA VAL A 51 -9.56 -4.35 -8.38
C VAL A 51 -9.58 -4.91 -9.81
N PRO A 52 -10.53 -4.51 -10.70
CA PRO A 52 -10.52 -4.95 -12.09
C PRO A 52 -9.28 -4.51 -12.87
N ASP A 53 -8.78 -3.30 -12.61
CA ASP A 53 -7.70 -2.70 -13.39
C ASP A 53 -6.30 -3.11 -12.91
N PHE A 54 -6.20 -3.71 -11.72
CA PHE A 54 -4.94 -4.09 -11.08
C PHE A 54 -3.99 -4.87 -12.02
N VAL A 55 -4.49 -5.91 -12.69
CA VAL A 55 -3.66 -6.76 -13.56
C VAL A 55 -3.16 -5.99 -14.79
N SER A 56 -4.03 -5.20 -15.41
CA SER A 56 -3.66 -4.37 -16.58
C SER A 56 -2.72 -3.23 -16.21
N ALA A 57 -2.92 -2.61 -15.05
CA ALA A 57 -2.07 -1.53 -14.56
C ALA A 57 -0.67 -2.04 -14.23
N LYS A 58 -0.57 -3.16 -13.51
CA LYS A 58 0.69 -3.84 -13.20
C LYS A 58 1.48 -4.17 -14.48
N ALA A 59 0.83 -4.80 -15.46
CA ALA A 59 1.46 -5.14 -16.74
C ALA A 59 1.91 -3.90 -17.53
N SER A 60 1.15 -2.81 -17.47
CA SER A 60 1.48 -1.56 -18.18
C SER A 60 2.67 -0.85 -17.54
N LEU A 61 2.74 -0.81 -16.21
CA LEU A 61 3.89 -0.25 -15.48
C LEU A 61 5.17 -1.06 -15.75
N GLN A 62 5.09 -2.39 -15.77
CA GLN A 62 6.24 -3.23 -16.16
C GLN A 62 6.69 -2.97 -17.60
N GLN A 63 5.77 -2.82 -18.55
CA GLN A 63 6.10 -2.52 -19.95
C GLN A 63 6.76 -1.15 -20.13
N LYS A 64 6.45 -0.19 -19.27
CA LYS A 64 7.10 1.12 -19.20
C LYS A 64 8.50 1.08 -18.57
N GLY A 65 8.92 -0.07 -18.04
CA GLY A 65 10.24 -0.28 -17.47
C GLY A 65 10.34 0.00 -15.97
N PHE A 66 9.22 0.21 -15.28
CA PHE A 66 9.23 0.35 -13.83
C PHE A 66 9.57 -0.98 -13.16
N LYS A 67 10.40 -0.92 -12.11
CA LYS A 67 10.64 -2.05 -11.22
C LYS A 67 9.53 -2.13 -10.19
N LEU A 68 8.82 -3.25 -10.18
CA LEU A 68 7.77 -3.51 -9.22
C LEU A 68 8.24 -4.52 -8.17
N ALA A 69 7.91 -4.29 -6.91
CA ALA A 69 8.04 -5.31 -5.87
C ALA A 69 6.83 -6.25 -6.02
N GLU A 70 7.08 -7.42 -6.62
CA GLU A 70 6.03 -8.38 -6.99
C GLU A 70 5.28 -8.92 -5.78
N GLU A 71 5.98 -9.12 -4.66
CA GLU A 71 5.44 -9.68 -3.41
C GLU A 71 4.52 -8.68 -2.70
N ASP A 72 4.81 -7.37 -2.80
CA ASP A 72 4.00 -6.29 -2.23
C ASP A 72 2.91 -5.76 -3.16
N SER A 73 2.91 -6.23 -4.42
CA SER A 73 1.94 -5.85 -5.44
C SER A 73 0.77 -6.83 -5.45
N LEU A 74 -0.24 -6.57 -4.61
CA LEU A 74 -1.37 -7.46 -4.30
C LEU A 74 -2.70 -6.70 -4.23
N LEU A 75 -3.80 -7.44 -4.09
CA LEU A 75 -5.10 -6.87 -3.73
C LEU A 75 -5.14 -6.67 -2.21
N VAL A 76 -5.40 -5.44 -1.77
CA VAL A 76 -5.38 -5.04 -0.36
C VAL A 76 -6.70 -4.42 0.09
N TYR A 77 -6.87 -4.31 1.40
CA TYR A 77 -7.93 -3.50 2.01
C TYR A 77 -7.37 -2.14 2.40
N LYS A 78 -7.66 -1.13 1.58
CA LYS A 78 -7.23 0.23 1.82
C LYS A 78 -8.19 0.96 2.77
N ALA A 79 -7.65 1.64 3.77
CA ALA A 79 -8.45 2.51 4.63
C ALA A 79 -8.99 3.72 3.84
N ASN A 80 -10.29 3.96 3.93
CA ASN A 80 -10.95 5.09 3.26
C ASN A 80 -10.76 6.41 4.00
N ALA A 81 -10.51 6.34 5.32
CA ALA A 81 -10.28 7.48 6.19
C ALA A 81 -9.15 7.11 7.18
N PRO A 82 -7.88 7.28 6.75
CA PRO A 82 -6.74 7.07 7.63
C PRO A 82 -6.74 8.12 8.76
N ILE A 83 -6.22 7.72 9.92
CA ILE A 83 -6.15 8.50 11.14
C ILE A 83 -4.70 8.50 11.62
N GLU A 84 -4.20 9.69 11.92
CA GLU A 84 -2.90 9.87 12.58
C GLU A 84 -3.09 9.84 14.10
N ILE A 85 -2.18 9.15 14.78
CA ILE A 85 -2.11 9.11 16.25
C ILE A 85 -0.85 9.86 16.65
N GLU A 86 -1.02 11.07 17.20
CA GLU A 86 0.10 11.90 17.68
C GLU A 86 0.69 11.42 19.02
N ASP A 87 -0.08 10.62 19.77
CA ASP A 87 0.36 10.08 21.06
C ASP A 87 1.13 8.78 20.88
N ASP A 88 2.44 8.82 21.10
CA ASP A 88 3.35 7.67 20.94
C ASP A 88 2.91 6.45 21.77
N GLU A 89 2.34 6.67 22.97
CA GLU A 89 1.87 5.58 23.82
C GLU A 89 0.64 4.88 23.21
N ALA A 90 -0.32 5.65 22.68
CA ALA A 90 -1.46 5.12 21.95
C ALA A 90 -1.03 4.41 20.66
N PHE A 91 -0.10 4.98 19.89
CA PHE A 91 0.43 4.36 18.68
C PHE A 91 1.09 3.01 18.99
N SER A 92 1.97 2.97 19.99
CA SER A 92 2.66 1.75 20.44
C SER A 92 1.68 0.67 20.92
N LYS A 93 0.54 1.06 21.52
CA LYS A 93 -0.51 0.11 21.91
C LYS A 93 -1.26 -0.46 20.70
N CYS A 94 -1.48 0.35 19.67
CA CYS A 94 -2.07 -0.11 18.41
C CYS A 94 -1.13 -1.10 17.73
N GLU A 95 0.16 -0.79 17.63
CA GLU A 95 1.19 -1.69 17.09
C GLU A 95 1.22 -3.03 17.85
N ALA A 96 1.33 -2.98 19.18
CA ALA A 96 1.33 -4.19 20.01
C ALA A 96 0.03 -4.99 19.94
N LEU A 97 -1.10 -4.37 19.58
CA LEU A 97 -2.36 -5.06 19.34
C LEU A 97 -2.34 -5.79 18.00
N VAL A 98 -1.86 -5.13 16.94
CA VAL A 98 -1.68 -5.72 15.61
C VAL A 98 -0.79 -6.95 15.70
N ASP A 99 0.36 -6.84 16.36
CA ASP A 99 1.29 -7.96 16.55
C ASP A 99 0.65 -9.15 17.26
N LYS A 100 -0.12 -8.89 18.32
CA LYS A 100 -0.81 -9.95 19.08
C LYS A 100 -1.88 -10.64 18.25
N LEU A 101 -2.54 -9.92 17.36
CA LEU A 101 -3.53 -10.49 16.46
C LEU A 101 -2.87 -11.35 15.39
N LEU A 102 -1.78 -10.89 14.78
CA LEU A 102 -1.00 -11.65 13.80
C LEU A 102 -0.33 -12.90 14.40
N ALA A 103 -0.06 -12.90 15.71
CA ALA A 103 0.46 -14.07 16.42
C ALA A 103 -0.56 -15.21 16.60
N LEU A 104 -1.85 -14.96 16.32
CA LEU A 104 -2.88 -15.99 16.39
C LEU A 104 -2.86 -16.85 15.12
N GLY A 105 -2.78 -18.17 15.26
CA GLY A 105 -2.72 -19.08 14.11
C GLY A 105 -3.97 -19.11 13.22
N ASP A 106 -5.06 -18.47 13.65
CA ASP A 106 -6.32 -18.35 12.90
C ASP A 106 -6.47 -17.00 12.18
N VAL A 107 -5.49 -16.09 12.31
CA VAL A 107 -5.52 -14.76 11.69
C VAL A 107 -4.60 -14.73 10.49
N ASP A 108 -5.19 -14.51 9.31
CA ASP A 108 -4.44 -14.40 8.06
C ASP A 108 -3.85 -12.99 7.84
N SER A 109 -4.63 -11.95 8.13
CA SER A 109 -4.21 -10.55 7.98
C SER A 109 -4.96 -9.61 8.92
N VAL A 110 -4.31 -8.50 9.27
CA VAL A 110 -4.89 -7.40 10.05
C VAL A 110 -4.81 -6.13 9.21
N HIS A 111 -5.89 -5.36 9.18
CA HIS A 111 -5.93 -4.08 8.45
C HIS A 111 -6.33 -2.98 9.42
N THR A 112 -5.57 -1.88 9.42
CA THR A 112 -5.82 -0.73 10.27
C THR A 112 -6.06 0.52 9.42
N ASN A 113 -6.73 1.50 10.01
CA ASN A 113 -6.81 2.84 9.44
C ASN A 113 -5.86 3.81 10.15
N VAL A 114 -4.88 3.30 10.91
CA VAL A 114 -3.86 4.14 11.55
C VAL A 114 -2.73 4.32 10.54
N VAL A 115 -2.35 5.57 10.28
CA VAL A 115 -1.24 5.88 9.36
C VAL A 115 0.05 5.28 9.92
N GLY A 116 0.80 4.56 9.09
CA GLY A 116 2.09 3.95 9.47
C GLY A 116 1.97 2.58 10.15
N LEU A 117 0.77 2.01 10.22
CA LEU A 117 0.52 0.64 10.66
C LEU A 117 -0.15 -0.13 9.49
N ASP A 118 0.70 -0.48 8.52
CA ASP A 118 0.34 -1.14 7.26
C ASP A 118 0.74 -2.63 7.26
#